data_AF-A0AAI9X245-F1
#
_entry.id   AF-A0AAI9X245-F1
#
_cell.length_a   1.000
_cell.length_b   1.000
_cell.length_c   1.000
_cell.angle_alpha   90.00
_cell.angle_beta   90.00
_cell.angle_gamma   90.00
#
_symmetry.space_group_name_H-M   'P 1'
#
loop_
_entity.id
_entity.type
_entity.pdbx_description
1 polymer ?
#
loop_
_entity_poly.entity_id
_entity_poly.type
_entity_poly.pdbx_seq_one_letter_code
_entity_poly.pdbx_strand_id
1 'polypeptide(L)'
;MIREPLDGKKCVIPIEDRQSKSWLCSPKTLVGNLLLTLRLPADSVPPHIRQINVPGICVTVQGMMDALEAVGGADKVGSAHREGELYTGPDSQIMADAV
;
A
#
# COMPACT_ATOMS: atom_id res chain seq x y z
N MET A 1 2.99 2.25 3.72
CA MET A 1 1.56 2.17 4.09
C MET A 1 1.21 0.86 4.76
N ILE A 2 1.51 -0.32 4.18
CA ILE A 2 1.08 -1.61 4.78
C ILE A 2 2.18 -2.26 5.64
N ARG A 3 3.42 -2.26 5.17
CA ARG A 3 4.53 -2.96 5.81
C ARG A 3 4.89 -2.38 7.19
N GLU A 4 5.02 -1.07 7.29
CA GLU A 4 5.45 -0.40 8.52
C GLU A 4 4.39 -0.54 9.64
N PRO A 5 3.08 -0.35 9.39
CA PRO A 5 2.07 -0.58 10.42
C PRO A 5 1.98 -2.02 10.89
N LEU A 6 2.12 -3.02 10.00
CA LEU A 6 2.17 -4.43 10.41
C LEU A 6 3.32 -4.71 11.39
N ASP A 7 4.46 -4.04 11.20
CA ASP A 7 5.63 -4.07 12.10
C ASP A 7 5.45 -3.17 13.35
N GLY A 8 4.27 -2.58 13.55
CA GLY A 8 3.99 -1.64 14.64
C GLY A 8 4.71 -0.30 14.53
N LYS A 9 5.26 0.03 13.36
CA LYS A 9 5.97 1.28 13.10
C LYS A 9 5.01 2.32 12.52
N LYS A 10 5.26 3.58 12.88
CA LYS A 10 4.51 4.74 12.38
C LYS A 10 4.67 4.84 10.87
N CYS A 11 3.57 5.09 10.17
CA CYS A 11 3.58 5.30 8.72
C CYS A 11 2.75 6.54 8.38
N VAL A 12 3.34 7.46 7.63
CA VAL A 12 2.66 8.66 7.13
C VAL A 12 2.14 8.37 5.71
N ILE A 13 0.86 8.67 5.48
CA ILE A 13 0.24 8.61 4.15
C ILE A 13 0.19 10.05 3.59
N PRO A 14 0.98 10.37 2.55
CA PRO A 14 1.11 11.74 2.03
C PRO A 14 -0.02 12.14 1.05
N ILE A 15 -1.10 11.35 0.98
CA ILE A 15 -2.20 11.56 0.04
C ILE A 15 -3.47 11.80 0.84
N GLU A 16 -4.12 12.93 0.58
CA GLU A 16 -5.38 13.29 1.23
C GLU A 16 -6.57 12.51 0.65
N ASP A 17 -6.57 12.31 -0.67
CA ASP A 17 -7.62 11.61 -1.42
C ASP A 17 -7.59 10.11 -1.15
N ARG A 18 -8.60 9.64 -0.42
CA ARG A 18 -8.76 8.23 -0.08
C ARG A 18 -9.32 7.36 -1.21
N GLN A 19 -9.82 7.99 -2.27
CA GLN A 19 -10.36 7.33 -3.46
C GLN A 19 -9.29 7.10 -4.53
N SER A 20 -8.08 7.64 -4.34
CA SER A 20 -6.95 7.41 -5.21
C SER A 20 -6.69 5.92 -5.39
N LYS A 21 -6.69 5.48 -6.65
CA LYS A 21 -6.60 4.07 -7.04
C LYS A 21 -5.15 3.69 -7.32
N SER A 22 -4.75 2.54 -6.79
CA SER A 22 -3.45 1.92 -7.03
C SER A 22 -3.64 0.55 -7.65
N TRP A 23 -2.82 0.23 -8.65
CA TRP A 23 -2.75 -1.11 -9.22
C TRP A 23 -1.74 -1.94 -8.43
N LEU A 24 -2.21 -3.02 -7.81
CA LEU A 24 -1.42 -3.87 -6.94
C LEU A 24 -1.43 -5.32 -7.40
N CYS A 25 -0.33 -6.03 -7.11
CA CYS A 25 -0.28 -7.47 -7.18
C CYS A 25 0.60 -7.99 -6.03
N SER A 26 0.31 -9.22 -5.57
CA SER A 26 1.16 -9.85 -4.55
C SER A 26 2.51 -10.25 -5.16
N PRO A 27 3.61 -10.32 -4.38
CA PRO A 27 4.89 -10.80 -4.89
C PRO A 27 4.81 -12.18 -5.57
N LYS A 28 3.98 -13.09 -5.02
CA LYS A 28 3.73 -14.41 -5.61
C LYS A 28 3.06 -14.31 -6.99
N THR A 29 2.06 -13.44 -7.12
CA THR A 29 1.38 -13.18 -8.40
C THR A 29 2.33 -12.53 -9.39
N LEU A 30 3.19 -11.60 -8.95
CA LEU A 30 4.16 -10.92 -9.80
C LEU A 30 5.13 -11.91 -10.46
N VAL A 31 5.65 -12.90 -9.71
CA VAL A 31 6.50 -13.95 -10.28
C VAL A 31 5.77 -14.71 -11.39
N GLY A 32 4.50 -15.10 -11.16
CA GLY A 32 3.68 -15.76 -12.19
C GLY A 32 3.46 -14.89 -13.42
N ASN A 33 3.20 -13.60 -13.22
CA ASN A 33 3.05 -12.63 -14.29
C ASN A 33 4.33 -12.46 -15.12
N LEU A 34 5.51 -12.43 -14.48
CA LEU A 34 6.80 -12.38 -15.20
C LEU A 34 7.03 -13.63 -16.04
N LEU A 35 6.74 -14.82 -15.49
CA LEU A 35 6.85 -16.07 -16.24
C LEU A 35 5.91 -16.11 -17.45
N LEU A 36 4.71 -15.52 -17.34
CA LEU A 36 3.79 -15.36 -18.46
C LEU A 36 4.36 -14.40 -19.50
N THR A 37 4.81 -13.22 -19.08
CA THR A 37 5.34 -12.18 -19.98
C THR A 37 6.57 -12.67 -20.77
N LEU A 38 7.45 -13.45 -20.15
CA LEU A 38 8.62 -14.03 -20.81
C LEU A 38 8.28 -15.07 -21.89
N ARG A 39 7.06 -15.61 -21.89
CA ARG A 39 6.58 -16.56 -22.90
C ARG A 39 5.79 -15.89 -24.03
N LEU A 40 5.56 -14.57 -23.93
CA LEU A 40 4.84 -13.86 -24.98
C LEU A 40 5.71 -13.73 -26.25
N PRO A 41 5.13 -13.95 -27.44
CA PRO A 41 5.79 -13.65 -28.69
C PRO A 41 6.24 -12.18 -28.77
N ALA A 42 7.35 -11.90 -29.44
CA ALA A 42 7.89 -10.55 -29.53
C ALA A 42 6.98 -9.56 -30.28
N ASP A 43 6.06 -10.08 -31.10
CA ASP A 43 5.04 -9.36 -31.85
C ASP A 43 3.67 -9.31 -31.15
N SER A 44 3.58 -9.78 -29.89
CA SER A 44 2.32 -9.79 -29.13
C SER A 44 1.80 -8.39 -28.79
N VAL A 45 2.64 -7.37 -28.90
CA VAL A 45 2.29 -5.96 -28.66
C VAL A 45 2.82 -5.07 -29.79
N PRO A 46 2.11 -3.97 -30.13
CA PRO A 46 2.61 -3.00 -31.09
C PRO A 46 4.03 -2.52 -30.77
N PRO A 47 4.90 -2.30 -31.77
CA PRO A 47 6.32 -1.98 -31.55
C PRO A 47 6.61 -0.70 -30.77
N HIS A 48 5.63 0.18 -30.58
CA HIS A 48 5.77 1.40 -29.79
C HIS A 48 5.36 1.21 -28.31
N ILE A 49 4.73 0.10 -27.96
CA ILE A 49 4.33 -0.22 -26.59
C ILE A 49 5.45 -0.99 -25.89
N ARG A 50 5.96 -0.43 -24.80
CA ARG A 50 7.07 -1.00 -23.99
C ARG A 50 6.66 -1.35 -22.56
N GLN A 51 5.40 -1.13 -22.24
CA GLN A 51 4.84 -1.37 -20.91
C GLN A 51 3.50 -2.07 -21.07
N ILE A 52 3.26 -3.09 -20.25
CA ILE A 52 1.99 -3.79 -20.17
C ILE A 52 1.58 -3.84 -18.70
N ASN A 53 0.29 -3.65 -18.44
CA ASN A 53 -0.26 -3.93 -17.13
C ASN A 53 -0.53 -5.43 -17.04
N VAL A 54 0.20 -6.08 -16.15
CA VAL A 54 0.02 -7.50 -15.85
C VAL A 54 -1.17 -7.71 -14.90
N PRO A 55 -1.79 -8.91 -14.88
CA PRO A 55 -2.94 -9.20 -14.03
C PRO A 55 -2.72 -8.80 -12.57
N GLY A 56 -3.63 -8.00 -12.03
CA GLY A 56 -3.55 -7.43 -10.69
C GLY A 56 -4.92 -6.93 -10.23
N ILE A 57 -4.95 -6.26 -9.10
CA ILE A 57 -6.16 -5.67 -8.51
C ILE A 57 -6.03 -4.15 -8.49
N CYS A 58 -7.14 -3.46 -8.74
CA CYS A 58 -7.26 -2.02 -8.57
C CYS A 58 -7.92 -1.76 -7.22
N VAL A 59 -7.22 -1.12 -6.30
CA VAL A 59 -7.73 -0.84 -4.94
C VAL A 59 -7.53 0.64 -4.59
N THR A 60 -8.44 1.20 -3.81
CA THR A 60 -8.32 2.57 -3.29
C THR A 60 -7.45 2.60 -2.04
N VAL A 61 -6.96 3.78 -1.66
CA VAL A 61 -6.28 3.96 -0.37
C VAL A 61 -7.17 3.54 0.79
N GLN A 62 -8.46 3.88 0.77
CA GLN A 62 -9.40 3.42 1.81
C GLN A 62 -9.49 1.88 1.83
N GLY A 63 -9.64 1.23 0.68
CA GLY A 63 -9.71 -0.23 0.62
C GLY A 63 -8.43 -0.91 1.13
N MET A 64 -7.27 -0.27 0.98
CA MET A 64 -6.02 -0.74 1.58
C MET A 64 -6.01 -0.60 3.12
N MET A 65 -6.62 0.46 3.68
CA MET A 65 -6.77 0.63 5.13
C MET A 65 -7.74 -0.39 5.71
N ASP A 66 -8.88 -0.62 5.04
CA ASP A 66 -9.89 -1.59 5.49
C ASP A 66 -9.31 -3.02 5.49
N ALA A 67 -8.50 -3.37 4.48
CA ALA A 67 -7.79 -4.64 4.43
C ALA A 67 -6.72 -4.76 5.54
N LEU A 68 -6.04 -3.66 5.88
CA LEU A 68 -5.10 -3.61 6.99
C LEU A 68 -5.82 -3.83 8.34
N GLU A 69 -7.01 -3.26 8.52
CA GLU A 69 -7.83 -3.48 9.72
C GLU A 69 -8.26 -4.94 9.83
N ALA A 70 -8.79 -5.50 8.74
CA ALA A 70 -9.33 -6.86 8.72
C ALA A 70 -8.26 -7.93 8.99
N VAL A 71 -7.01 -7.72 8.54
CA VAL A 71 -5.93 -8.71 8.66
C VAL A 71 -4.95 -8.40 9.79
N GLY A 72 -4.67 -7.11 10.01
CA GLY A 72 -3.68 -6.63 10.99
C GLY A 72 -4.27 -6.15 12.32
N GLY A 73 -5.59 -5.93 12.39
CA GLY A 73 -6.28 -5.41 13.57
C GLY A 73 -6.28 -3.88 13.66
N ALA A 74 -7.24 -3.34 14.42
CA ALA A 74 -7.48 -1.89 14.55
C ALA A 74 -6.28 -1.11 15.09
N ASP A 75 -5.47 -1.71 15.98
CA ASP A 75 -4.27 -1.09 16.55
C ASP A 75 -3.23 -0.70 15.48
N LYS A 76 -3.20 -1.46 14.37
CA LYS A 76 -2.26 -1.25 13.26
C LYS A 76 -2.75 -0.16 12.31
N VAL A 77 -4.06 -0.01 12.14
CA VAL A 77 -4.66 1.12 11.39
C VAL A 77 -4.34 2.43 12.10
N GLY A 78 -4.43 2.44 13.42
CA GLY A 78 -4.05 3.58 14.25
C GLY A 78 -2.57 3.94 14.21
N SER A 79 -1.70 3.19 13.52
CA SER A 79 -0.29 3.55 13.28
C SER A 79 -0.07 4.24 11.92
N ALA A 80 -1.09 4.19 11.03
CA ALA A 80 -1.08 4.79 9.71
C ALA A 80 -1.80 6.16 9.75
N HIS A 81 -1.04 7.24 9.80
CA HIS A 81 -1.55 8.60 9.97
C HIS A 81 -1.41 9.43 8.70
N ARG A 82 -2.22 10.47 8.59
CA ARG A 82 -2.03 11.51 7.58
C ARG A 82 -0.84 12.37 7.94
N GLU A 83 -0.21 12.93 6.90
CA GLU A 83 0.77 13.99 7.09
C GLU A 83 0.08 15.18 7.79
N GLY A 84 0.51 15.51 9.00
CA GLY A 84 -0.09 16.57 9.84
C GLY A 84 -1.00 16.11 10.99
N GLU A 85 -1.37 14.83 11.06
CA GLU A 85 -2.17 14.27 12.18
C GLU A 85 -1.23 13.60 13.19
N LEU A 86 -0.92 14.33 14.28
CA LEU A 86 -0.14 13.78 15.40
C LEU A 86 -0.93 12.68 16.10
N TYR A 87 -0.35 11.49 16.21
CA TYR A 87 -0.89 10.34 16.95
C TYR A 87 -1.22 10.73 18.39
N THR A 88 -2.48 10.57 18.81
CA THR A 88 -2.96 10.74 20.19
C THR A 88 -3.14 9.37 20.88
N GLY A 89 -2.10 8.52 20.86
CA GLY A 89 -2.07 7.31 21.68
C GLY A 89 -1.28 7.53 22.97
N PRO A 90 -1.27 6.56 23.91
CA PRO A 90 -0.72 6.75 25.26
C PRO A 90 0.76 7.20 25.29
N ASP A 91 1.53 6.91 24.25
CA ASP A 91 2.94 7.33 24.13
C ASP A 91 3.14 8.79 23.69
N SER A 92 2.08 9.51 23.28
CA SER A 92 2.18 10.93 22.90
C SER A 92 2.26 11.87 24.10
N GLN A 93 1.82 11.43 25.29
CA GLN A 93 1.91 12.22 26.52
C GLN A 93 3.38 12.39 26.97
N ILE A 94 4.23 11.39 26.74
CA ILE A 94 5.63 11.37 27.22
C ILE A 94 6.51 12.42 26.52
N MET A 95 6.18 12.81 25.28
CA MET A 95 6.92 13.85 24.54
C MET A 95 6.43 15.27 24.85
N ALA A 96 5.21 15.45 25.38
CA ALA A 96 4.68 16.77 25.74
C ALA A 96 5.20 17.27 27.10
N ASP A 97 5.58 16.37 28.00
CA ASP A 97 6.10 16.72 29.34
C ASP A 97 7.63 16.96 29.36
N ALA A 98 8.30 16.82 28.21
CA ALA A 98 9.76 16.95 28.08
C ALA A 98 10.23 18.25 27.40
N VAL A 99 9.32 19.23 27.21
CA VAL A 99 9.61 20.56 26.65
C VAL A 99 9.14 21.65 27.61
#